data_AF-A0A379GH79-F1
#
_entry.id   AF-A0A379GH79-F1
#
_cell.length_a   1.000
_cell.length_b   1.000
_cell.length_c   1.000
_cell.angle_alpha   90.00
_cell.angle_beta   90.00
_cell.angle_gamma   90.00
#
_symmetry.space_group_name_H-M   'P 1'
#
loop_
_entity.id
_entity.type
_entity.pdbx_description
1 polymer ?
#
loop_
_entity_poly.entity_id
_entity_poly.type
_entity_poly.pdbx_seq_one_letter_code
_entity_poly.pdbx_strand_id
1 'polypeptide(L)' 'MKGYIQTVTGPVKKADMGLTLPHEHLFNDLSGVVDEPFYEFSHVLVDKKVSADIQWGLKYDPYCCCDNMDKKTH' A
#
# COMPACT_ATOMS: atom_id res chain seq x y z
N MET A 1 -16.84 -9.28 -31.12
CA MET A 1 -16.68 -9.72 -29.71
C MET A 1 -17.26 -8.67 -28.76
N LYS A 2 -17.94 -9.08 -27.67
CA LYS A 2 -18.49 -8.15 -26.65
C LYS A 2 -17.53 -8.12 -25.44
N GLY A 3 -16.88 -6.99 -25.20
CA GLY A 3 -15.86 -6.86 -24.13
C GLY A 3 -16.43 -6.44 -22.78
N TYR A 4 -15.95 -7.06 -21.70
CA TYR A 4 -16.30 -6.78 -20.30
C TYR A 4 -15.12 -7.11 -19.36
N ILE A 5 -15.18 -6.63 -18.12
CA ILE A 5 -14.30 -7.04 -17.02
C ILE A 5 -15.13 -7.70 -15.91
N GLN A 6 -14.54 -8.62 -15.16
CA GLN A 6 -15.13 -9.17 -13.95
C GLN A 6 -14.73 -8.31 -12.75
N THR A 7 -15.69 -7.81 -11.99
CA THR A 7 -15.45 -7.13 -10.70
C THR A 7 -15.84 -8.04 -9.54
N VAL A 8 -15.59 -7.59 -8.30
CA VAL A 8 -16.01 -8.31 -7.08
C VAL A 8 -17.53 -8.40 -6.90
N THR A 9 -18.32 -7.59 -7.61
CA THR A 9 -19.80 -7.61 -7.56
C THR A 9 -20.44 -8.04 -8.89
N GLY A 10 -19.67 -8.46 -9.89
CA GLY A 10 -20.19 -8.94 -11.18
C GLY A 10 -19.51 -8.33 -12.41
N PRO A 11 -20.00 -8.65 -13.63
CA PRO A 11 -19.41 -8.16 -14.87
C PRO A 11 -19.76 -6.69 -15.15
N VAL A 12 -18.79 -5.92 -15.64
CA VAL A 12 -18.94 -4.53 -16.10
C VAL A 12 -18.53 -4.44 -17.56
N LYS A 13 -19.33 -3.79 -18.42
CA LYS A 13 -18.98 -3.64 -19.85
C LYS A 13 -17.76 -2.75 -19.98
N LYS A 14 -16.95 -2.98 -21.02
CA LYS A 14 -15.77 -2.14 -21.31
C LYS A 14 -16.08 -0.64 -21.38
N ALA A 15 -17.22 -0.26 -21.95
CA ALA A 15 -17.62 1.15 -22.10
C ALA A 15 -18.02 1.82 -20.76
N ASP A 16 -18.33 1.02 -19.74
CA ASP A 16 -18.81 1.49 -18.45
C ASP A 16 -17.67 1.59 -17.41
N MET A 17 -16.44 1.26 -17.79
CA MET A 17 -15.29 1.28 -16.87
C MET A 17 -14.90 2.69 -16.40
N GLY A 18 -15.19 3.72 -17.20
CA GLY A 18 -14.83 5.10 -16.88
C GLY A 18 -13.33 5.31 -16.67
N LEU A 19 -12.97 6.26 -15.79
CA LEU A 19 -11.60 6.46 -15.35
C LEU A 19 -11.17 5.25 -14.49
N THR A 20 -10.15 4.52 -14.93
CA THR A 20 -9.71 3.27 -14.28
C THR A 20 -8.24 3.36 -13.87
N LEU A 21 -7.94 2.98 -12.63
CA LEU A 21 -6.59 2.67 -12.16
C LEU A 21 -6.37 1.15 -12.29
N PRO A 22 -5.49 0.69 -13.20
CA PRO A 22 -5.41 -0.72 -13.56
C PRO A 22 -4.59 -1.58 -12.58
N HIS A 23 -3.84 -0.97 -11.66
CA HIS A 23 -3.01 -1.68 -10.68
C HIS A 23 -2.93 -0.87 -9.39
N GLU A 24 -3.64 -1.31 -8.36
CA GLU A 24 -3.64 -0.69 -7.03
C GLU A 24 -3.77 -1.78 -5.97
N HIS A 25 -3.32 -1.50 -4.75
CA HIS A 25 -3.53 -2.38 -3.59
C HIS A 25 -4.56 -1.74 -2.65
N LEU A 26 -5.79 -2.27 -2.64
CA LEU A 26 -6.82 -1.85 -1.67
C LEU A 26 -6.56 -2.48 -0.29
N PHE A 27 -6.25 -3.78 -0.28
CA PHE A 27 -5.87 -4.53 0.91
C PHE A 27 -4.64 -5.39 0.59
N ASN A 28 -3.55 -5.15 1.30
CA ASN A 28 -2.37 -6.00 1.33
C ASN A 28 -1.79 -6.00 2.74
N ASP A 29 -0.95 -6.99 3.02
CA ASP A 29 -0.27 -7.15 4.30
C ASP A 29 1.16 -7.60 4.02
N LEU A 30 2.13 -6.79 4.42
CA LEU A 30 3.57 -7.04 4.26
C LEU A 30 4.24 -7.26 5.63
N SER A 31 3.46 -7.51 6.69
CA SER A 31 3.99 -7.71 8.06
C SER A 31 4.99 -8.85 8.17
N GLY A 32 4.92 -9.85 7.28
CA GLY A 32 5.88 -10.95 7.24
C GLY A 32 7.26 -10.57 6.69
N VAL A 33 7.43 -9.35 6.19
CA VAL A 33 8.65 -8.87 5.52
C VAL A 33 9.01 -7.43 5.94
N VAL A 34 8.83 -7.09 7.23
CA VAL A 34 9.39 -5.86 7.80
C VAL A 34 10.91 -5.96 7.77
N ASP A 35 11.57 -4.95 7.21
CA ASP A 35 13.04 -4.89 7.15
C ASP A 35 13.63 -4.36 8.47
N GLU A 36 14.89 -4.70 8.73
CA GLU A 36 15.67 -4.04 9.78
C GLU A 36 15.95 -2.57 9.38
N PRO A 37 16.06 -1.62 10.33
CA PRO A 37 16.36 -0.22 10.02
C PRO A 37 17.70 -0.09 9.27
N PHE A 38 17.65 0.44 8.05
CA PHE A 38 18.80 0.44 7.14
C PHE A 38 19.77 1.61 7.37
N TYR A 39 19.25 2.78 7.77
CA TYR A 39 20.04 3.98 8.04
C TYR A 39 20.12 4.29 9.52
N GLU A 40 21.12 5.09 9.92
CA GLU A 40 21.28 5.52 11.32
C GLU A 40 20.01 6.21 11.85
N PHE A 41 19.28 6.98 11.05
CA PHE A 41 18.04 7.63 11.51
C PHE A 41 16.84 6.68 11.63
N SER A 42 16.88 5.50 10.99
CA SER A 42 15.69 4.66 10.80
C SER A 42 15.14 4.05 12.09
N HIS A 43 15.96 3.92 13.13
CA HIS A 43 15.53 3.38 14.43
C HIS A 43 14.38 4.16 15.06
N VAL A 44 14.23 5.46 14.76
CA VAL A 44 13.12 6.28 15.29
C VAL A 44 11.79 6.02 14.57
N LEU A 45 11.78 5.24 13.49
CA LEU A 45 10.62 4.99 12.63
C LEU A 45 9.90 3.67 12.96
N VAL A 46 10.65 2.66 13.42
CA VAL A 46 10.21 1.25 13.48
C VAL A 46 8.85 1.07 14.15
N ASP A 47 8.72 1.61 15.37
CA ASP A 47 7.53 1.45 16.20
C ASP A 47 6.57 2.67 16.15
N LYS A 48 6.81 3.64 15.26
CA LYS A 48 5.92 4.79 15.11
C LYS A 48 4.73 4.46 14.22
N LYS A 49 3.59 5.07 14.54
CA LYS A 49 2.46 5.15 13.61
C LYS A 49 2.80 6.07 12.45
N VAL A 50 2.40 5.68 11.23
CA VAL A 50 2.59 6.49 10.03
C VAL A 50 1.83 7.80 10.19
N SER A 51 2.55 8.91 10.15
CA SER A 51 2.00 10.26 10.11
C SER A 51 2.78 11.12 9.13
N ALA A 52 2.26 12.32 8.84
CA ALA A 52 2.96 13.30 8.00
C ALA A 52 4.32 13.70 8.61
N ASP A 53 4.42 13.72 9.94
CA ASP A 53 5.60 14.18 10.69
C ASP A 53 6.83 13.28 10.53
N ILE A 54 6.64 12.04 10.06
CA ILE A 54 7.73 11.08 9.83
C ILE A 54 7.96 10.78 8.34
N GLN A 55 7.27 11.49 7.45
CA GLN A 55 7.46 11.36 6.00
C GLN A 55 8.90 11.63 5.57
N TRP A 56 9.62 12.49 6.30
CA TRP A 56 11.03 12.76 6.03
C TRP A 56 11.89 11.49 6.10
N GLY A 57 11.53 10.51 6.93
CA GLY A 57 12.26 9.24 7.08
C GLY A 57 11.67 8.13 6.21
N LEU A 58 10.34 7.95 6.23
CA LEU A 58 9.67 6.87 5.51
C LEU A 58 9.85 6.92 3.99
N LYS A 59 10.14 8.09 3.42
CA LYS A 59 10.44 8.22 1.99
C LYS A 59 11.78 7.59 1.58
N TYR A 60 12.65 7.29 2.54
CA TYR A 60 13.96 6.68 2.31
C TYR A 60 14.05 5.26 2.87
N ASP A 61 13.35 4.96 3.96
CA ASP A 61 13.31 3.63 4.58
C ASP A 61 11.85 3.23 4.93
N PRO A 62 11.04 2.87 3.94
CA PRO A 62 9.61 2.61 4.14
C PRO A 62 9.33 1.26 4.82
N TYR A 63 10.22 0.29 4.63
CA TYR A 63 9.98 -1.11 5.01
C TYR A 63 10.38 -1.44 6.44
N CYS A 64 11.12 -0.55 7.11
CA CYS A 64 11.47 -0.72 8.52
C CYS A 64 10.33 -0.37 9.50
N CYS A 65 9.27 0.31 9.03
CA CYS A 65 8.17 0.76 9.89
C CYS A 65 7.04 -0.28 9.91
N CYS A 66 6.80 -0.90 11.08
CA CYS A 66 5.79 -1.94 11.25
C CYS A 66 4.40 -1.47 10.82
N ASP A 67 3.98 -0.26 11.22
CA ASP A 67 2.67 0.29 10.85
C ASP A 67 2.56 0.60 9.34
N ASN A 68 3.69 0.92 8.69
CA ASN A 68 3.71 1.13 7.25
C ASN A 68 3.57 -0.18 6.47
N MET A 69 4.04 -1.29 7.03
CA MET A 69 3.99 -2.64 6.43
C MET A 69 2.77 -3.47 6.88
N ASP A 70 2.06 -3.00 7.91
CA ASP A 70 0.85 -3.65 8.42
C ASP A 70 -0.30 -3.63 7.39
N LYS A 71 -1.27 -4.50 7.63
CA LYS A 71 -2.49 -4.65 6.86
C LYS A 71 -3.15 -3.29 6.63
N LYS A 72 -3.24 -2.90 5.35
CA LYS A 72 -4.01 -1.71 4.96
C LYS A 72 -5.47 -2.07 4.93
N THR A 73 -6.22 -1.65 5.94
CA THR A 73 -7.68 -1.71 5.97
C THR A 73 -8.25 -0.30 6.04
N HIS A 74 -9.28 -0.04 5.23
CA HIS A 74 -10.15 1.12 5.40
C HIS A 74 -10.91 1.06 6.74
#